data_AF-A0A1G9NH34-F1
#
_entry.id   AF-A0A1G9NH34-F1
#
_cell.length_a   1.000
_cell.length_b   1.000
_cell.length_c   1.000
_cell.angle_alpha   90.00
_cell.angle_beta   90.00
_cell.angle_gamma   90.00
#
_symmetry.space_group_name_H-M   'P 1'
#
loop_
_entity.id
_entity.type
_entity.pdbx_description
1 polymer ?
#
loop_
_entity_poly.entity_id
_entity_poly.type
_entity_poly.pdbx_seq_one_letter_code
_entity_poly.pdbx_strand_id
1 'polypeptide(L)'
;MKVHNQATSVRQSKRSAVNIIIDGISGIFLPIVNILSAAGIMKGLLAGAAALKLVSTTEGTYTVLNAMADSLFYYLPILLAYTAARKFRANPFTAVVIAGVLLYPSLTSRFADHETIRFLGMDVTSVNYPASAIPIILAVGLLVYVERICVKVLPEVIREFFTPLISIVVVSSATLLVFGPVGSLAGDVLAQGYNLVYSFSPVGAGIVLGAMIQPMVIFGLHWSLVPLAINNINLIGSDTILALMGPAAIAQAGAALAVFFKAKDKKIKTLSLSASISALFGVTEPAMFGVNLPIASRWSPSAVPEPSEAEWPGCLARPRSLSLFRDWQPCPPTWETGSAAS
;
A
#
# COMPACT_ATOMS: atom_id res chain seq x y z
N MET A 1 41.65 45.05 5.93
CA MET A 1 40.82 44.16 5.09
C MET A 1 40.58 42.87 5.88
N LYS A 2 39.48 42.79 6.64
CA LYS A 2 39.10 41.61 7.45
C LYS A 2 37.84 41.00 6.84
N VAL A 3 38.00 39.87 6.16
CA VAL A 3 36.91 39.09 5.58
C VAL A 3 36.11 38.46 6.72
N HIS A 4 34.85 38.86 6.87
CA HIS A 4 33.91 38.20 7.78
C HIS A 4 33.39 36.93 7.11
N ASN A 5 33.76 35.78 7.68
CA ASN A 5 33.23 34.47 7.33
C ASN A 5 31.91 34.28 8.09
N GLN A 6 30.77 34.49 7.43
CA GLN A 6 29.46 34.13 7.98
C GLN A 6 29.18 32.66 7.68
N ALA A 7 29.38 31.80 8.69
CA ALA A 7 28.86 30.45 8.68
C ALA A 7 27.33 30.51 8.77
N THR A 8 26.64 30.25 7.66
CA THR A 8 25.20 30.03 7.62
C THR A 8 24.88 28.72 8.34
N SER A 9 24.35 28.83 9.56
CA SER A 9 23.80 27.70 10.31
C SER A 9 22.60 27.12 9.56
N VAL A 10 22.77 25.95 8.95
CA VAL A 10 21.68 25.18 8.34
C VAL A 10 20.76 24.70 9.47
N ARG A 11 19.55 25.29 9.57
CA ARG A 11 18.46 24.73 10.39
C ARG A 11 18.02 23.41 9.76
N GLN A 12 18.41 22.28 10.35
CA GLN A 12 17.74 20.99 10.11
C GLN A 12 16.27 21.13 10.53
N SER A 13 15.39 21.34 9.56
CA SER A 13 13.95 21.29 9.76
C SER A 13 13.55 19.89 10.22
N LYS A 14 13.01 19.74 11.43
CA LYS A 14 12.34 18.51 11.90
C LYS A 14 11.37 18.05 10.81
N ARG A 15 11.60 16.88 10.20
CA ARG A 15 10.58 16.27 9.34
C ARG A 15 9.32 16.10 10.17
N SER A 16 8.20 16.67 9.73
CA SER A 16 6.89 16.45 10.37
C SER A 16 6.59 14.96 10.41
N ALA A 17 5.99 14.46 11.50
CA ALA A 17 5.58 13.06 11.62
C ALA A 17 4.71 12.60 10.44
N VAL A 18 3.92 13.52 9.89
CA VAL A 18 3.11 13.33 8.68
C VAL A 18 3.97 13.00 7.46
N ASN A 19 5.10 13.70 7.27
CA ASN A 19 5.99 13.43 6.14
C ASN A 19 6.66 12.06 6.27
N ILE A 20 6.97 11.61 7.50
CA ILE A 20 7.55 10.28 7.73
C ILE A 20 6.55 9.17 7.38
N ILE A 21 5.27 9.36 7.73
CA ILE A 21 4.21 8.41 7.39
C ILE A 21 3.98 8.36 5.88
N ILE A 22 3.91 9.52 5.22
CA ILE A 22 3.75 9.62 3.77
C ILE A 22 4.95 8.97 3.05
N ASP A 23 6.19 9.31 3.44
CA ASP A 23 7.41 8.71 2.88
C ASP A 23 7.46 7.18 3.11
N GLY A 24 6.92 6.73 4.24
CA GLY A 24 6.78 5.31 4.60
C GLY A 24 5.84 4.59 3.64
N ILE A 25 4.59 5.07 3.53
CA ILE A 25 3.55 4.47 2.70
C ILE A 25 3.94 4.54 1.22
N SER A 26 4.39 5.69 0.73
CA SER A 26 4.87 5.83 -0.65
C SER A 26 6.00 4.84 -0.94
N GLY A 27 6.94 4.63 -0.01
CA GLY A 27 8.00 3.64 -0.18
C GLY A 27 7.53 2.19 -0.31
N ILE A 28 6.35 1.85 0.22
CA ILE A 28 5.76 0.50 0.14
C ILE A 28 5.00 0.31 -1.18
N PHE A 29 4.30 1.35 -1.65
CA PHE A 29 3.47 1.29 -2.85
C PHE A 29 4.26 1.54 -4.15
N LEU A 30 5.26 2.42 -4.14
CA LEU A 30 6.04 2.79 -5.34
C LEU A 30 6.54 1.58 -6.16
N PRO A 31 7.07 0.49 -5.55
CA PRO A 31 7.53 -0.68 -6.31
C PRO A 31 6.42 -1.38 -7.11
N ILE A 32 5.15 -1.24 -6.72
CA ILE A 32 4.01 -1.91 -7.35
C ILE A 32 3.09 -0.97 -8.14
N VAL A 33 3.37 0.34 -8.16
CA VAL A 33 2.51 1.35 -8.84
C VAL A 33 2.25 0.99 -10.31
N ASN A 34 3.28 0.57 -11.06
CA ASN A 34 3.13 0.29 -12.49
C ASN A 34 2.21 -0.92 -12.75
N ILE A 35 2.33 -1.97 -11.95
CA ILE A 35 1.51 -3.17 -12.11
C ILE A 35 0.08 -2.92 -11.59
N LEU A 36 -0.07 -2.08 -10.57
CA LEU A 36 -1.37 -1.59 -10.08
C LEU A 36 -2.10 -0.76 -11.15
N SER A 37 -1.39 0.10 -11.90
CA SER A 37 -1.94 0.79 -13.07
C SER A 37 -2.47 -0.18 -14.11
N ALA A 38 -1.66 -1.18 -14.48
CA ALA A 38 -2.02 -2.16 -15.50
C ALA A 38 -3.27 -2.96 -15.09
N ALA A 39 -3.30 -3.47 -13.85
CA ALA A 39 -4.44 -4.19 -13.29
C ALA A 39 -5.70 -3.31 -13.27
N GLY A 40 -5.58 -2.04 -12.85
CA GLY A 40 -6.70 -1.12 -12.82
C GLY A 40 -7.27 -0.78 -14.20
N ILE A 41 -6.41 -0.55 -15.19
CA ILE A 41 -6.84 -0.34 -16.59
C ILE A 41 -7.56 -1.59 -17.10
N MET A 42 -7.01 -2.78 -16.87
CA MET A 42 -7.62 -4.04 -17.32
C MET A 42 -8.99 -4.27 -16.67
N LYS A 43 -9.08 -4.06 -15.35
CA LYS A 43 -10.34 -4.19 -14.59
C LYS A 43 -11.39 -3.19 -15.08
N GLY A 44 -10.97 -1.95 -15.33
CA GLY A 44 -11.81 -0.90 -15.89
C GLY A 44 -12.36 -1.21 -17.28
N LEU A 45 -11.50 -1.65 -18.19
CA LEU A 45 -11.90 -2.04 -19.54
C LEU A 45 -12.88 -3.22 -19.51
N LEU A 46 -12.63 -4.23 -18.68
CA LEU A 46 -13.52 -5.38 -18.54
C LEU A 46 -14.88 -4.98 -17.94
N ALA A 47 -14.88 -4.14 -16.90
CA ALA A 47 -16.11 -3.62 -16.30
C ALA A 47 -16.90 -2.76 -17.30
N GLY A 48 -16.22 -1.93 -18.09
CA GLY A 48 -16.84 -1.14 -19.16
C GLY A 48 -17.44 -2.01 -20.27
N ALA A 49 -16.72 -3.04 -20.71
CA ALA A 49 -17.23 -3.99 -21.69
C ALA A 49 -18.48 -4.74 -21.19
N ALA A 50 -18.49 -5.16 -19.92
CA ALA A 50 -19.65 -5.77 -19.30
C ALA A 50 -20.84 -4.79 -19.20
N ALA A 51 -20.60 -3.53 -18.80
CA ALA A 51 -21.63 -2.50 -18.70
C ALA A 51 -22.26 -2.17 -20.07
N LEU A 52 -21.46 -2.17 -21.14
CA LEU A 52 -21.92 -2.01 -22.54
C LEU A 52 -22.54 -3.29 -23.13
N LYS A 53 -22.64 -4.37 -22.35
CA LYS A 53 -23.13 -5.69 -22.77
C LYS A 53 -22.34 -6.30 -23.93
N LEU A 54 -21.06 -5.93 -24.08
CA LEU A 54 -20.16 -6.51 -25.07
C LEU A 54 -19.64 -7.90 -24.63
N VAL A 55 -19.64 -8.15 -23.32
CA VAL A 55 -19.25 -9.42 -22.71
C VAL A 55 -20.25 -9.75 -21.60
N SER A 56 -20.73 -11.00 -21.55
CA SER A 56 -21.60 -11.45 -20.47
C SER A 56 -20.78 -11.82 -19.22
N THR A 57 -21.23 -11.37 -18.05
CA THR A 57 -20.58 -11.69 -16.76
C THR A 57 -20.70 -13.16 -16.37
N THR A 58 -21.55 -13.93 -17.05
CA THR A 58 -21.77 -15.35 -16.79
C THR A 58 -20.92 -16.26 -17.68
N GLU A 59 -20.22 -15.70 -18.67
CA GLU A 59 -19.39 -16.48 -19.58
C GLU A 59 -18.04 -16.82 -18.97
N GLY A 60 -17.51 -18.01 -19.31
CA GLY A 60 -16.17 -18.43 -18.86
C GLY A 60 -15.07 -17.45 -19.26
N THR A 61 -15.20 -16.79 -20.42
CA THR A 61 -14.28 -15.73 -20.87
C THR A 61 -14.23 -14.58 -19.88
N TYR A 62 -15.38 -14.09 -19.41
CA TYR A 62 -15.41 -13.01 -18.41
C TYR A 62 -14.77 -13.48 -17.11
N THR A 63 -15.08 -14.68 -16.63
CA THR A 63 -14.50 -15.22 -15.39
C THR A 63 -12.97 -15.26 -15.44
N VAL A 64 -12.39 -15.73 -16.55
CA VAL A 64 -10.93 -15.79 -16.73
C VAL A 64 -10.33 -14.39 -16.82
N LEU A 65 -10.92 -13.48 -17.62
CA LEU A 65 -10.46 -12.10 -17.73
C LEU A 65 -10.56 -11.34 -16.41
N ASN A 66 -11.64 -11.59 -15.65
CA ASN A 66 -11.84 -10.98 -14.35
C ASN A 66 -10.82 -11.50 -13.35
N ALA A 67 -10.50 -12.81 -13.35
CA ALA A 67 -9.43 -13.35 -12.53
C ALA A 67 -8.08 -12.70 -12.85
N MET A 68 -7.75 -12.48 -14.13
CA MET A 68 -6.53 -11.77 -14.53
C MET A 68 -6.52 -10.33 -14.02
N ALA A 69 -7.62 -9.60 -14.19
CA ALA A 69 -7.73 -8.20 -13.82
C ALA A 69 -7.77 -7.97 -12.30
N ASP A 70 -8.42 -8.85 -11.56
CA ASP A 70 -8.70 -8.69 -10.13
C ASP A 70 -7.62 -9.31 -9.23
N SER A 71 -6.85 -10.28 -9.75
CA SER A 71 -5.83 -11.01 -8.98
C SER A 71 -4.89 -10.11 -8.18
N LEU A 72 -4.40 -9.03 -8.79
CA LEU A 72 -3.51 -8.10 -8.10
C LEU A 72 -4.17 -7.42 -6.90
N PHE A 73 -5.45 -7.05 -7.02
CA PHE A 73 -6.19 -6.42 -5.94
C PHE A 73 -6.52 -7.44 -4.85
N TYR A 74 -6.96 -8.63 -5.22
CA TYR A 74 -7.23 -9.71 -4.28
C TYR A 74 -5.98 -10.06 -3.45
N TYR A 75 -4.84 -10.23 -4.11
CA TYR A 75 -3.54 -10.56 -3.48
C TYR A 75 -2.71 -9.32 -3.10
N LEU A 76 -3.31 -8.13 -3.09
CA LEU A 76 -2.63 -6.89 -2.70
C LEU A 76 -1.92 -7.01 -1.34
N PRO A 77 -2.50 -7.66 -0.31
CA PRO A 77 -1.79 -7.85 0.96
C PRO A 77 -0.45 -8.57 0.82
N ILE A 78 -0.34 -9.57 -0.08
CA ILE A 78 0.90 -10.32 -0.29
C ILE A 78 1.99 -9.43 -0.91
N LEU A 79 1.61 -8.63 -1.91
CA LEU A 79 2.54 -7.70 -2.56
C LEU A 79 3.04 -6.65 -1.56
N LEU A 80 2.13 -6.09 -0.75
CA LEU A 80 2.46 -5.10 0.27
C LEU A 80 3.27 -5.71 1.41
N ALA A 81 3.03 -6.95 1.81
CA ALA A 81 3.87 -7.66 2.78
C ALA A 81 5.33 -7.70 2.32
N TYR A 82 5.56 -8.07 1.06
CA TYR A 82 6.91 -8.15 0.51
C TYR A 82 7.59 -6.77 0.46
N THR A 83 6.91 -5.76 -0.10
CA THR A 83 7.51 -4.41 -0.23
C THR A 83 7.69 -3.73 1.13
N ALA A 84 6.75 -3.91 2.06
CA ALA A 84 6.86 -3.42 3.44
C ALA A 84 8.01 -4.09 4.18
N ALA A 85 8.19 -5.41 4.04
CA ALA A 85 9.28 -6.12 4.71
C ALA A 85 10.64 -5.63 4.22
N ARG A 86 10.77 -5.40 2.90
CA ARG A 86 11.97 -4.77 2.31
C ARG A 86 12.21 -3.35 2.84
N LYS A 87 11.14 -2.55 3.00
CA LYS A 87 11.22 -1.18 3.54
C LYS A 87 11.61 -1.16 5.01
N PHE A 88 11.03 -2.03 5.83
CA PHE A 88 11.25 -2.09 7.27
C PHE A 88 12.44 -2.98 7.68
N ARG A 89 13.06 -3.67 6.70
CA ARG A 89 14.17 -4.61 6.90
C ARG A 89 13.79 -5.82 7.77
N ALA A 90 12.57 -6.33 7.59
CA ALA A 90 12.11 -7.61 8.13
C ALA A 90 12.30 -8.73 7.09
N ASN A 91 12.13 -10.00 7.50
CA ASN A 91 12.19 -11.13 6.55
C ASN A 91 11.01 -11.09 5.56
N PRO A 92 11.25 -10.92 4.24
CA PRO A 92 10.17 -10.81 3.26
C PRO A 92 9.34 -12.08 3.10
N PHE A 93 9.95 -13.26 3.25
CA PHE A 93 9.24 -14.53 3.11
C PHE A 93 8.32 -14.77 4.31
N THR A 94 8.78 -14.47 5.53
CA THR A 94 7.93 -14.53 6.73
C THR A 94 6.73 -13.58 6.62
N ALA A 95 6.96 -12.35 6.13
CA ALA A 95 5.87 -11.39 5.88
C ALA A 95 4.86 -11.90 4.84
N VAL A 96 5.32 -12.50 3.75
CA VAL A 96 4.46 -13.09 2.71
C VAL A 96 3.62 -14.24 3.26
N VAL A 97 4.21 -15.10 4.10
CA VAL A 97 3.45 -16.18 4.77
C VAL A 97 2.38 -15.62 5.69
N ILE A 98 2.68 -14.56 6.46
CA ILE A 98 1.69 -13.87 7.30
C ILE A 98 0.53 -13.33 6.46
N ALA A 99 0.80 -12.70 5.31
CA ALA A 99 -0.25 -12.28 4.37
C ALA A 99 -1.05 -13.47 3.83
N GLY A 100 -0.39 -14.59 3.54
CA GLY A 100 -1.03 -15.84 3.12
C GLY A 100 -2.00 -16.41 4.16
N VAL A 101 -1.70 -16.26 5.45
CA VAL A 101 -2.64 -16.64 6.53
C VAL A 101 -3.92 -15.79 6.46
N LEU A 102 -3.80 -14.47 6.25
CA LEU A 102 -4.96 -13.57 6.16
C LEU A 102 -5.83 -13.86 4.92
N LEU A 103 -5.23 -14.38 3.85
CA LEU A 103 -5.90 -14.72 2.60
C LEU A 103 -6.19 -16.22 2.46
N TYR A 104 -6.01 -17.00 3.53
CA TYR A 104 -6.18 -18.44 3.45
C TYR A 104 -7.64 -18.79 3.11
N PRO A 105 -7.92 -19.57 2.06
CA PRO A 105 -9.28 -19.71 1.53
C PRO A 105 -10.34 -20.17 2.54
N SER A 106 -9.99 -21.08 3.45
CA SER A 106 -10.93 -21.54 4.48
C SER A 106 -11.20 -20.51 5.58
N LEU A 107 -10.31 -19.53 5.75
CA LEU A 107 -10.51 -18.42 6.67
C LEU A 107 -11.36 -17.34 6.00
N THR A 108 -11.02 -16.96 4.77
CA THR A 108 -11.75 -15.93 4.02
C THR A 108 -13.17 -16.33 3.68
N SER A 109 -13.43 -17.61 3.35
CA SER A 109 -14.79 -18.10 3.10
C SER A 109 -15.68 -17.97 4.34
N ARG A 110 -15.16 -18.36 5.51
CA ARG A 110 -15.91 -18.30 6.77
C ARG A 110 -16.17 -16.87 7.23
N PHE A 111 -15.24 -15.95 7.00
CA PHE A 111 -15.48 -14.52 7.23
C PHE A 111 -16.51 -13.93 6.27
N ALA A 112 -16.55 -14.38 5.02
CA ALA A 112 -17.57 -13.96 4.05
C ALA A 112 -18.97 -14.43 4.46
N ASP A 113 -19.09 -15.61 5.07
CA ASP A 113 -20.35 -16.16 5.60
C ASP A 113 -20.74 -15.58 6.97
N HIS A 114 -19.99 -14.59 7.48
CA HIS A 114 -20.17 -13.99 8.81
C HIS A 114 -20.15 -15.01 9.96
N GLU A 115 -19.46 -16.14 9.80
CA GLU A 115 -19.33 -17.13 10.86
C GLU A 115 -18.46 -16.62 12.02
N THR A 116 -18.86 -16.91 13.24
CA THR A 116 -18.04 -16.64 14.43
C THR A 116 -16.92 -17.67 14.53
N ILE A 117 -15.70 -17.26 14.24
CA ILE A 117 -14.50 -18.10 14.41
C ILE A 117 -13.92 -17.83 15.78
N ARG A 118 -13.65 -18.90 16.55
CA ARG A 118 -12.98 -18.79 17.86
C ARG A 118 -11.52 -19.19 17.75
N PHE A 119 -10.63 -18.32 18.22
CA PHE A 119 -9.19 -18.56 18.26
C PHE A 119 -8.66 -18.24 19.66
N LEU A 120 -7.98 -19.21 20.30
CA LEU A 120 -7.50 -19.10 21.68
C LEU A 120 -8.60 -18.70 22.70
N GLY A 121 -9.85 -19.16 22.47
CA GLY A 121 -11.01 -18.86 23.31
C GLY A 121 -11.64 -17.48 23.09
N MET A 122 -11.05 -16.64 22.23
CA MET A 122 -11.57 -15.33 21.85
C MET A 122 -12.26 -15.41 20.49
N ASP A 123 -13.27 -14.56 20.29
CA ASP A 123 -13.98 -14.46 19.03
C ASP A 123 -13.18 -13.56 18.07
N VAL A 124 -12.96 -14.06 16.86
CA VAL A 124 -12.27 -13.34 15.79
C VAL A 124 -13.33 -12.60 14.98
N THR A 125 -13.22 -11.28 14.90
CA THR A 125 -14.12 -10.46 14.08
C THR A 125 -13.93 -10.79 12.60
N SER A 126 -15.05 -11.01 11.90
CA SER A 126 -15.05 -11.22 10.46
C SER A 126 -14.62 -9.94 9.74
N VAL A 127 -13.48 -10.00 9.06
CA VAL A 127 -12.89 -8.86 8.34
C VAL A 127 -12.55 -9.29 6.92
N ASN A 128 -12.84 -8.41 5.95
CA ASN A 128 -12.45 -8.60 4.56
C ASN A 128 -10.97 -8.21 4.37
N TYR A 129 -10.09 -9.22 4.40
CA TYR A 129 -8.65 -9.04 4.18
C TYR A 129 -8.23 -8.91 2.70
N PRO A 130 -8.87 -9.55 1.71
CA PRO A 130 -8.64 -9.25 0.30
C PRO A 130 -8.69 -7.74 0.01
N ALA A 131 -7.79 -7.27 -0.86
CA ALA A 131 -7.63 -5.85 -1.19
C ALA A 131 -7.33 -4.89 -0.02
N SER A 132 -7.06 -5.39 1.19
CA SER A 132 -6.73 -4.55 2.35
C SER A 132 -5.22 -4.22 2.42
N ALA A 133 -4.90 -2.99 2.82
CA ALA A 133 -3.51 -2.53 2.93
C ALA A 133 -3.04 -2.36 4.39
N ILE A 134 -3.87 -1.79 5.27
CA ILE A 134 -3.47 -1.46 6.64
C ILE A 134 -3.09 -2.69 7.47
N PRO A 135 -3.94 -3.75 7.57
CA PRO A 135 -3.67 -4.84 8.50
C PRO A 135 -2.31 -5.49 8.24
N ILE A 136 -1.95 -5.66 6.96
CA ILE A 136 -0.68 -6.28 6.61
C ILE A 136 0.52 -5.34 6.83
N ILE A 137 0.40 -4.03 6.57
CA ILE A 137 1.50 -3.09 6.82
C ILE A 137 1.78 -3.02 8.33
N LEU A 138 0.74 -3.00 9.17
CA LEU A 138 0.87 -3.06 10.63
C LEU A 138 1.46 -4.40 11.09
N ALA A 139 1.03 -5.51 10.49
CA ALA A 139 1.58 -6.83 10.76
C ALA A 139 3.09 -6.90 10.47
N VAL A 140 3.55 -6.37 9.33
CA VAL A 140 4.99 -6.31 9.01
C VAL A 140 5.72 -5.34 9.96
N GLY A 141 5.09 -4.24 10.37
CA GLY A 141 5.61 -3.38 11.42
C GLY A 141 5.87 -4.16 12.72
N LEU A 142 4.89 -4.95 13.16
CA LEU A 142 5.00 -5.83 14.34
C LEU A 142 6.07 -6.91 14.15
N LEU A 143 6.16 -7.49 12.95
CA LEU A 143 7.15 -8.52 12.60
C LEU A 143 8.58 -8.06 12.90
N VAL A 144 8.92 -6.80 12.61
CA VAL A 144 10.25 -6.23 12.91
C VAL A 144 10.57 -6.31 14.41
N TYR A 145 9.58 -6.04 15.27
CA TYR A 145 9.77 -6.11 16.71
C TYR A 145 9.89 -7.56 17.20
N VAL A 146 9.04 -8.45 16.69
CA VAL A 146 9.09 -9.87 17.04
C VAL A 146 10.41 -10.51 16.62
N GLU A 147 10.88 -10.27 15.40
CA GLU A 147 12.19 -10.76 14.92
C GLU A 147 13.34 -10.24 15.78
N ARG A 148 13.32 -8.96 16.17
CA ARG A 148 14.34 -8.39 17.08
C ARG A 148 14.33 -9.02 18.45
N ILE A 149 13.16 -9.36 18.99
CA ILE A 149 13.04 -10.06 20.28
C ILE A 149 13.58 -11.49 20.14
N CYS A 150 13.19 -12.21 19.09
CA CYS A 150 13.69 -13.55 18.81
C CYS A 150 15.23 -13.59 18.69
N VAL A 151 15.84 -12.62 18.00
CA VAL A 151 17.31 -12.51 17.89
C VAL A 151 17.98 -12.32 19.25
N LYS A 152 17.34 -11.58 20.17
CA LYS A 152 17.88 -11.33 21.52
C LYS A 152 17.69 -12.50 22.48
N VAL A 153 16.57 -13.21 22.38
CA VAL A 153 16.17 -14.26 23.33
C VAL A 153 16.65 -15.64 22.90
N LEU A 154 16.65 -15.93 21.59
CA LEU A 154 16.98 -17.26 21.08
C LEU A 154 18.49 -17.46 20.88
N PRO A 155 19.04 -18.60 21.34
CA PRO A 155 20.38 -19.06 20.97
C PRO A 155 20.52 -19.21 19.45
N GLU A 156 21.71 -18.93 18.94
CA GLU A 156 22.02 -18.91 17.50
C GLU A 156 21.65 -20.22 16.79
N VAL A 157 21.90 -21.36 17.44
CA VAL A 157 21.67 -22.71 16.89
C VAL A 157 20.21 -22.98 16.49
N ILE A 158 19.24 -22.41 17.23
CA ILE A 158 17.80 -22.65 16.99
C ILE A 158 17.10 -21.46 16.33
N ARG A 159 17.79 -20.31 16.24
CA ARG A 159 17.20 -19.04 15.84
C ARG A 159 16.61 -19.07 14.44
N GLU A 160 17.28 -19.73 13.50
CA GLU A 160 16.86 -19.75 12.09
C GLU A 160 15.50 -20.44 11.88
N PHE A 161 15.21 -21.46 12.68
CA PHE A 161 13.95 -22.21 12.59
C PHE A 161 12.83 -21.61 13.44
N PHE A 162 13.16 -21.20 14.67
CA PHE A 162 12.14 -20.72 15.62
C PHE A 162 11.73 -19.27 15.36
N THR A 163 12.62 -18.42 14.81
CA THR A 163 12.27 -17.01 14.57
C THR A 163 11.10 -16.89 13.58
N PRO A 164 11.12 -17.51 12.38
CA PRO A 164 9.99 -17.45 11.46
C PRO A 164 8.72 -18.08 12.05
N LEU A 165 8.84 -19.19 12.79
CA LEU A 165 7.71 -19.89 13.41
C LEU A 165 6.99 -19.01 14.45
N ILE A 166 7.76 -18.44 15.39
CA ILE A 166 7.21 -17.54 16.42
C ILE A 166 6.62 -16.30 15.76
N SER A 167 7.33 -15.74 14.77
CA SER A 167 6.85 -14.59 14.02
C SER A 167 5.51 -14.84 13.34
N ILE A 168 5.34 -15.96 12.64
CA ILE A 168 4.05 -16.30 12.00
C ILE A 168 2.95 -16.42 13.05
N VAL A 169 3.16 -17.20 14.11
CA VAL A 169 2.13 -17.41 15.14
C VAL A 169 1.74 -16.11 15.82
N VAL A 170 2.71 -15.35 16.33
CA VAL A 170 2.46 -14.14 17.11
C VAL A 170 1.86 -13.03 16.23
N VAL A 171 2.45 -12.78 15.06
CA VAL A 171 2.02 -11.67 14.20
C VAL A 171 0.67 -11.97 13.56
N SER A 172 0.43 -13.19 13.05
CA SER A 172 -0.88 -13.54 12.50
C SER A 172 -1.97 -13.50 13.57
N SER A 173 -1.70 -14.01 14.78
CA SER A 173 -2.64 -13.94 15.91
C SER A 173 -2.98 -12.49 16.27
N ALA A 174 -1.97 -11.64 16.44
CA ALA A 174 -2.18 -10.22 16.74
C ALA A 174 -2.95 -9.50 15.62
N THR A 175 -2.70 -9.86 14.37
CA THR A 175 -3.38 -9.24 13.23
C THR A 175 -4.86 -9.61 13.18
N LEU A 176 -5.20 -10.88 13.43
CA LEU A 176 -6.58 -11.35 13.46
C LEU A 176 -7.36 -10.84 14.68
N LEU A 177 -6.72 -10.82 15.86
CA LEU A 177 -7.39 -10.48 17.13
C LEU A 177 -7.41 -8.98 17.45
N VAL A 178 -6.47 -8.20 16.89
CA VAL A 178 -6.32 -6.78 17.23
C VAL A 178 -6.48 -5.91 15.99
N PHE A 179 -5.66 -6.09 14.96
CA PHE A 179 -5.65 -5.18 13.82
C PHE A 179 -6.91 -5.31 12.96
N GLY A 180 -7.48 -6.51 12.83
CA GLY A 180 -8.77 -6.74 12.18
C GLY A 180 -9.90 -5.96 12.86
N PRO A 181 -10.21 -6.23 14.15
CA PRO A 181 -11.28 -5.54 14.87
C PRO A 181 -11.12 -4.02 14.91
N VAL A 182 -9.89 -3.53 15.09
CA VAL A 182 -9.60 -2.08 15.06
C VAL A 182 -9.94 -1.48 13.68
N GLY A 183 -9.60 -2.18 12.60
CA GLY A 183 -9.97 -1.77 11.25
C GLY A 183 -11.48 -1.76 11.02
N SER A 184 -12.19 -2.79 11.52
CA SER A 184 -13.66 -2.87 11.44
C SER A 184 -14.31 -1.71 12.19
N LEU A 185 -13.90 -1.47 13.44
CA LEU A 185 -14.43 -0.38 14.26
C LEU A 185 -14.18 0.99 13.60
N ALA A 186 -13.01 1.20 13.01
CA ALA A 186 -12.72 2.43 12.27
C ALA A 186 -13.67 2.59 11.07
N GLY A 187 -13.98 1.50 10.37
CA GLY A 187 -14.98 1.48 9.30
C GLY A 187 -16.38 1.84 9.79
N ASP A 188 -16.82 1.25 10.90
CA ASP A 188 -18.14 1.52 11.50
C ASP A 188 -18.28 2.97 11.96
N VAL A 189 -17.22 3.55 12.54
CA VAL A 189 -17.19 4.96 12.94
C VAL A 189 -17.26 5.88 11.72
N LEU A 190 -16.55 5.55 10.63
CA LEU A 190 -16.60 6.30 9.38
C LEU A 190 -17.99 6.24 8.74
N ALA A 191 -18.62 5.07 8.74
CA ALA A 191 -19.99 4.85 8.27
C ALA A 191 -21.01 5.70 9.05
N GLN A 192 -20.94 5.66 10.38
CA GLN A 192 -21.82 6.46 11.24
C GLN A 192 -21.57 7.97 11.06
N GLY A 193 -20.30 8.37 10.98
CA GLY A 193 -19.92 9.75 10.73
C GLY A 193 -20.45 10.27 9.39
N TYR A 194 -20.37 9.45 8.34
CA TYR A 194 -20.96 9.78 7.03
C TYR A 194 -22.47 9.99 7.13
N ASN A 195 -23.20 9.04 7.74
CA ASN A 195 -24.65 9.12 7.87
C ASN A 195 -25.09 10.37 8.66
N LEU A 196 -24.34 10.74 9.70
CA LEU A 196 -24.60 11.96 10.46
C LEU A 196 -24.47 13.21 9.58
N VAL A 197 -23.36 13.34 8.85
CA VAL A 197 -23.14 14.49 7.95
C VAL A 197 -24.18 14.52 6.84
N TYR A 198 -24.54 13.36 6.29
CA TYR A 198 -25.54 13.24 5.23
C TYR A 198 -26.94 13.66 5.71
N SER A 199 -27.33 13.26 6.92
CA SER A 199 -28.61 13.67 7.53
C SER A 199 -28.70 15.17 7.78
N PHE A 200 -27.56 15.82 8.06
CA PHE A 200 -27.50 17.27 8.27
C PHE A 200 -27.51 18.05 6.95
N SER A 201 -26.72 17.62 5.96
CA SER A 201 -26.67 18.22 4.64
C SER A 201 -26.11 17.24 3.59
N PRO A 202 -26.91 16.83 2.59
CA PRO A 202 -26.41 15.99 1.49
C PRO A 202 -25.27 16.64 0.70
N VAL A 203 -25.31 17.96 0.51
CA VAL A 203 -24.23 18.72 -0.16
C VAL A 203 -22.97 18.74 0.71
N GLY A 204 -23.13 18.99 2.02
CA GLY A 204 -22.02 18.95 2.97
C GLY A 204 -21.35 17.57 3.03
N ALA A 205 -22.15 16.49 3.00
CA ALA A 205 -21.65 15.12 2.96
C ALA A 205 -20.87 14.83 1.68
N GLY A 206 -21.32 15.35 0.53
CA GLY A 206 -20.58 15.25 -0.73
C GLY A 206 -19.20 15.93 -0.67
N ILE A 207 -19.12 17.13 -0.09
CA ILE A 207 -17.86 17.86 0.07
C ILE A 207 -16.93 17.11 1.04
N VAL A 208 -17.43 16.70 2.20
CA VAL A 208 -16.65 16.00 3.22
C VAL A 208 -16.15 14.66 2.68
N LEU A 209 -17.03 13.85 2.07
CA LEU A 209 -16.65 12.56 1.53
C LEU A 209 -15.68 12.71 0.36
N GLY A 210 -15.91 13.65 -0.56
CA GLY A 210 -14.97 13.93 -1.66
C GLY A 210 -13.58 14.35 -1.17
N ALA A 211 -13.49 15.09 -0.07
CA ALA A 211 -12.21 15.46 0.55
C ALA A 211 -11.55 14.29 1.32
N MET A 212 -12.35 13.44 1.97
CA MET A 212 -11.87 12.37 2.85
C MET A 212 -11.61 11.06 2.12
N ILE A 213 -12.22 10.82 0.97
CA ILE A 213 -12.08 9.54 0.28
C ILE A 213 -10.64 9.29 -0.15
N GLN A 214 -9.89 10.32 -0.56
CA GLN A 214 -8.50 10.11 -0.95
C GLN A 214 -7.58 9.72 0.22
N PRO A 215 -7.61 10.42 1.37
CA PRO A 215 -7.01 9.91 2.59
C PRO A 215 -7.46 8.49 2.95
N MET A 216 -8.74 8.17 2.81
CA MET A 216 -9.25 6.82 3.09
C MET A 216 -8.71 5.77 2.10
N VAL A 217 -8.43 6.13 0.86
CA VAL A 217 -7.73 5.25 -0.10
C VAL A 217 -6.29 5.01 0.34
N ILE A 218 -5.58 6.02 0.86
CA ILE A 218 -4.22 5.85 1.41
C ILE A 218 -4.20 4.76 2.49
N PHE A 219 -5.22 4.82 3.34
CA PHE A 219 -5.40 3.93 4.48
C PHE A 219 -6.23 2.68 4.14
N GLY A 220 -6.67 2.47 2.89
CA GLY A 220 -7.55 1.35 2.52
C GLY A 220 -8.91 1.31 3.24
N LEU A 221 -9.26 2.34 4.03
CA LEU A 221 -10.51 2.40 4.79
C LEU A 221 -11.74 2.61 3.90
N HIS A 222 -11.56 3.06 2.66
CA HIS A 222 -12.67 3.27 1.72
C HIS A 222 -13.47 2.00 1.40
N TRP A 223 -12.83 0.81 1.43
CA TRP A 223 -13.54 -0.47 1.24
C TRP A 223 -14.55 -0.78 2.33
N SER A 224 -14.39 -0.22 3.54
CA SER A 224 -15.39 -0.35 4.61
C SER A 224 -16.72 0.35 4.30
N LEU A 225 -16.73 1.29 3.35
CA LEU A 225 -17.95 1.97 2.92
C LEU A 225 -18.77 1.16 1.90
N VAL A 226 -18.16 0.17 1.23
CA VAL A 226 -18.84 -0.62 0.17
C VAL A 226 -19.97 -1.49 0.73
N PRO A 227 -19.80 -2.24 1.84
CA PRO A 227 -20.90 -2.97 2.46
C PRO A 227 -22.06 -2.07 2.87
N LEU A 228 -21.77 -0.88 3.40
CA LEU A 228 -22.78 0.12 3.75
C LEU A 228 -23.57 0.56 2.51
N ALA A 229 -22.87 0.80 1.41
CA ALA A 229 -23.50 1.18 0.17
C ALA A 229 -24.39 0.07 -0.44
N ILE A 230 -23.93 -1.19 -0.38
CA ILE A 230 -24.75 -2.35 -0.77
C ILE A 230 -25.99 -2.44 0.12
N ASN A 231 -25.84 -2.22 1.43
CA ASN A 231 -26.96 -2.20 2.35
C ASN A 231 -27.96 -1.06 2.04
N ASN A 232 -27.48 0.14 1.68
CA ASN A 232 -28.34 1.24 1.23
C ASN A 232 -29.15 0.87 -0.01
N ILE A 233 -28.52 0.22 -1.00
CA ILE A 233 -29.22 -0.28 -2.19
C ILE A 233 -30.30 -1.30 -1.81
N ASN A 234 -29.98 -2.24 -0.91
CA ASN A 234 -30.93 -3.27 -0.49
C ASN A 234 -32.13 -2.71 0.30
N LEU A 235 -31.91 -1.73 1.18
CA LEU A 235 -32.96 -1.17 2.05
C LEU A 235 -33.74 -0.03 1.41
N ILE A 236 -33.06 0.84 0.67
CA ILE A 236 -33.58 2.14 0.18
C ILE A 236 -33.71 2.13 -1.35
N GLY A 237 -33.14 1.13 -2.04
CA GLY A 237 -33.14 1.04 -3.51
C GLY A 237 -32.12 1.97 -4.18
N SER A 238 -31.34 2.74 -3.42
CA SER A 238 -30.36 3.68 -3.94
C SER A 238 -29.20 3.87 -2.96
N ASP A 239 -28.05 4.31 -3.47
CA ASP A 239 -26.88 4.63 -2.65
C ASP A 239 -26.23 5.95 -3.09
N THR A 240 -25.76 6.68 -2.09
CA THR A 240 -25.14 8.00 -2.22
C THR A 240 -23.62 7.93 -2.06
N ILE A 241 -23.10 6.88 -1.43
CA ILE A 241 -21.67 6.72 -1.16
C ILE A 241 -20.91 6.45 -2.45
N LEU A 242 -21.28 5.41 -3.22
CA LEU A 242 -20.66 5.08 -4.50
C LEU A 242 -20.72 6.24 -5.48
N ALA A 243 -21.86 6.93 -5.52
CA ALA A 243 -22.06 8.10 -6.39
C ALA A 243 -21.06 9.22 -6.07
N LEU A 244 -20.74 9.42 -4.80
CA LEU A 244 -19.81 10.46 -4.34
C LEU A 244 -18.33 10.06 -4.41
N MET A 245 -18.01 8.77 -4.53
CA MET A 245 -16.63 8.30 -4.73
C MET A 245 -16.10 8.61 -6.14
N GLY A 246 -16.97 8.56 -7.16
CA GLY A 246 -16.59 8.75 -8.56
C GLY A 246 -15.90 10.09 -8.88
N PRO A 247 -16.45 11.25 -8.46
CA PRO A 247 -15.83 12.55 -8.71
C PRO A 247 -14.41 12.68 -8.18
N ALA A 248 -14.09 12.08 -7.03
CA ALA A 248 -12.74 12.08 -6.48
C ALA A 248 -11.76 11.30 -7.37
N ALA A 249 -12.19 10.18 -7.94
CA ALA A 249 -11.37 9.41 -8.88
C ALA A 249 -11.09 10.20 -10.17
N ILE A 250 -12.10 10.87 -10.72
CA ILE A 250 -11.94 11.76 -11.88
C ILE A 250 -11.01 12.94 -11.55
N ALA A 251 -11.12 13.51 -10.35
CA ALA A 251 -10.22 14.58 -9.90
C ALA A 251 -8.75 14.10 -9.83
N GLN A 252 -8.50 12.89 -9.33
CA GLN A 252 -7.15 12.30 -9.36
C GLN A 252 -6.66 12.07 -10.80
N ALA A 253 -7.53 11.58 -11.68
CA ALA A 253 -7.20 11.37 -13.08
C ALA A 253 -6.82 12.69 -13.76
N GLY A 254 -7.57 13.76 -13.50
CA GLY A 254 -7.28 15.11 -13.99
C GLY A 254 -5.98 15.67 -13.44
N ALA A 255 -5.70 15.49 -12.15
CA ALA A 255 -4.44 15.91 -11.54
C ALA A 255 -3.23 15.21 -12.14
N ALA A 256 -3.29 13.88 -12.32
CA ALA A 256 -2.23 13.13 -12.98
C ALA A 256 -2.08 13.52 -14.46
N LEU A 257 -3.18 13.78 -15.16
CA LEU A 257 -3.16 14.25 -16.55
C LEU A 257 -2.52 15.64 -16.67
N ALA A 258 -2.77 16.54 -15.72
CA ALA A 258 -2.12 17.85 -15.69
C ALA A 258 -0.59 17.71 -15.55
N VAL A 259 -0.12 16.74 -14.76
CA VAL A 259 1.31 16.42 -14.67
C VAL A 259 1.85 15.90 -16.00
N PHE A 260 1.11 15.05 -16.72
CA PHE A 260 1.52 14.57 -18.05
C PHE A 260 1.80 15.73 -19.03
N PHE A 261 0.95 16.76 -19.04
CA PHE A 261 1.16 17.93 -19.90
C PHE A 261 2.32 18.83 -19.44
N LYS A 262 2.57 18.90 -18.13
CA LYS A 262 3.60 19.77 -17.55
C LYS A 262 4.99 19.11 -17.47
N ALA A 263 5.05 17.78 -17.42
CA ALA A 263 6.28 17.03 -17.24
C ALA A 263 7.14 17.06 -18.52
N LYS A 264 8.44 17.33 -18.34
CA LYS A 264 9.46 17.25 -19.40
C LYS A 264 10.13 15.86 -19.45
N ASP A 265 10.24 15.21 -18.30
CA ASP A 265 10.84 13.89 -18.18
C ASP A 265 9.93 12.82 -18.79
N LYS A 266 10.48 11.99 -19.69
CA LYS A 266 9.73 10.94 -20.41
C LYS A 266 9.17 9.87 -19.47
N LYS A 267 9.89 9.50 -18.41
CA LYS A 267 9.44 8.50 -17.43
C LYS A 267 8.25 9.02 -16.63
N ILE A 268 8.35 10.25 -16.11
CA ILE A 268 7.24 10.89 -15.36
C ILE A 268 6.04 11.06 -16.27
N LYS A 269 6.25 11.46 -17.53
CA LYS A 269 5.18 11.64 -18.51
C LYS A 269 4.43 10.32 -18.76
N THR A 270 5.13 9.24 -19.10
CA THR A 270 4.50 7.92 -19.32
C THR A 270 3.76 7.42 -18.08
N LEU A 271 4.37 7.54 -16.90
CA LEU A 271 3.74 7.15 -15.63
C LEU A 271 2.47 7.96 -15.34
N SER A 272 2.51 9.27 -15.56
CA SER A 272 1.38 10.16 -15.28
C SER A 272 0.19 9.88 -16.20
N LEU A 273 0.45 9.53 -17.47
CA LEU A 273 -0.59 9.17 -18.41
C LEU A 273 -1.26 7.83 -18.03
N SER A 274 -0.47 6.79 -17.78
CA SER A 274 -1.02 5.48 -17.41
C SER A 274 -1.77 5.53 -16.08
N ALA A 275 -1.25 6.27 -15.10
CA ALA A 275 -1.93 6.49 -13.83
C ALA A 275 -3.23 7.30 -13.97
N SER A 276 -3.27 8.30 -14.86
CA SER A 276 -4.49 9.05 -15.16
C SER A 276 -5.57 8.15 -15.77
N ILE A 277 -5.22 7.30 -16.74
CA ILE A 277 -6.16 6.36 -17.35
C ILE A 277 -6.66 5.35 -16.31
N SER A 278 -5.79 4.82 -15.46
CA SER A 278 -6.18 3.93 -14.36
C SER A 278 -7.18 4.60 -13.42
N ALA A 279 -6.95 5.87 -13.06
CA ALA A 279 -7.83 6.65 -12.19
C ALA A 279 -9.19 6.96 -12.85
N LEU A 280 -9.26 7.11 -14.17
CA LEU A 280 -10.54 7.22 -14.90
C LEU A 280 -11.40 5.96 -14.73
N PHE A 281 -10.77 4.81 -14.56
CA PHE A 281 -11.43 3.54 -14.29
C PHE A 281 -11.67 3.27 -12.79
N GLY A 282 -11.48 4.28 -11.94
CA GLY A 282 -11.74 4.18 -10.49
C GLY A 282 -10.57 3.63 -9.66
N VAL A 283 -9.44 3.29 -10.29
CA VAL A 283 -8.23 2.84 -9.59
C VAL A 283 -7.27 4.02 -9.44
N THR A 284 -7.31 4.64 -8.25
CA THR A 284 -6.66 5.94 -8.01
C THR A 284 -5.27 5.83 -7.41
N GLU A 285 -4.92 4.68 -6.86
CA GLU A 285 -3.67 4.41 -6.16
C GLU A 285 -2.42 4.72 -7.00
N PRO A 286 -2.36 4.39 -8.30
CA PRO A 286 -1.20 4.76 -9.11
C PRO A 286 -1.08 6.27 -9.31
N ALA A 287 -2.20 6.98 -9.47
CA ALA A 287 -2.22 8.44 -9.60
C ALA A 287 -1.81 9.11 -8.29
N MET A 288 -2.31 8.62 -7.16
CA MET A 288 -1.94 9.16 -5.85
C MET A 288 -0.47 8.90 -5.52
N PHE A 289 -0.06 7.63 -5.48
CA PHE A 289 1.24 7.22 -4.93
C PHE A 289 2.38 7.37 -5.94
N GLY A 290 2.08 7.21 -7.23
CA GLY A 290 3.06 7.32 -8.30
C GLY A 290 3.30 8.76 -8.76
N VAL A 291 2.30 9.64 -8.63
CA VAL A 291 2.32 10.96 -9.30
C VAL A 291 2.01 12.08 -8.32
N ASN A 292 0.79 12.14 -7.77
CA ASN A 292 0.28 13.31 -7.07
C ASN A 292 0.99 13.55 -5.73
N LEU A 293 1.16 12.53 -4.88
CA LEU A 293 1.86 12.66 -3.59
C LEU A 293 3.36 12.96 -3.73
N PRO A 294 4.14 12.25 -4.59
CA PRO A 294 5.56 12.56 -4.79
C PRO A 294 5.81 13.97 -5.33
N ILE A 295 4.91 14.48 -6.19
CA ILE A 295 5.04 15.83 -6.74
C ILE A 295 4.63 16.87 -5.70
N ALA A 296 3.55 16.63 -4.94
CA ALA A 296 3.14 17.52 -3.86
C ALA A 296 4.23 17.66 -2.79
N SER A 297 4.90 16.57 -2.40
CA SER A 297 6.01 16.62 -1.44
C SER A 297 7.22 17.40 -2.00
N ARG A 298 7.48 17.31 -3.31
CA ARG A 298 8.52 18.07 -4.01
C ARG A 298 8.21 19.58 -4.15
N TRP A 299 6.94 19.96 -4.15
CA TRP A 299 6.48 21.36 -4.21
C TRP A 299 6.21 21.98 -2.82
N SER A 300 6.37 21.21 -1.73
CA SER A 300 6.39 21.77 -0.38
C SER A 300 7.61 22.70 -0.22
N PRO A 301 7.47 23.91 0.37
CA PRO A 301 8.58 24.85 0.57
C PRO A 301 9.79 24.28 1.34
N SER A 302 9.62 23.11 1.98
CA SER A 302 10.67 22.39 2.71
C SER A 302 11.52 21.42 1.86
N ALA A 303 11.20 21.22 0.58
CA ALA A 303 11.87 20.24 -0.28
C ALA A 303 12.77 20.92 -1.32
N VAL A 304 13.94 21.40 -0.87
CA VAL A 304 15.07 21.61 -1.78
C VAL A 304 15.67 20.23 -2.06
N PRO A 305 15.71 19.73 -3.31
CA PRO A 305 16.39 18.48 -3.59
C PRO A 305 17.90 18.74 -3.59
N GLU A 306 18.63 18.08 -2.69
CA GLU A 306 20.04 17.77 -2.97
C GLU A 306 20.10 16.79 -4.16
N PRO A 307 21.04 16.95 -5.08
CA PRO A 307 21.23 16.00 -6.17
C PRO A 307 21.76 14.69 -5.57
N SER A 308 20.92 13.65 -5.55
CA SER A 308 21.35 12.31 -5.13
C SER A 308 22.20 11.67 -6.22
N GLU A 309 23.48 11.44 -5.95
CA GLU A 309 24.43 10.59 -6.71
C GLU A 309 24.01 9.10 -6.70
N ALA A 310 22.81 8.78 -7.15
CA ALA A 310 22.32 7.41 -7.22
C ALA A 310 21.66 7.12 -8.58
N GLU A 311 22.38 7.46 -9.65
CA GLU A 311 22.25 6.75 -10.92
C GLU A 311 23.15 5.50 -10.86
N TRP A 312 22.53 4.34 -11.09
CA TRP A 312 23.15 3.01 -11.10
C TRP A 312 23.99 2.75 -12.39
N PRO A 313 24.62 1.56 -12.55
CA PRO A 313 26.03 1.28 -12.39
C PRO A 313 26.77 1.09 -13.73
N GLY A 314 28.10 1.11 -13.72
CA GLY A 314 28.88 0.50 -14.79
C GLY A 314 30.14 1.28 -15.15
N CYS A 315 31.28 0.65 -14.88
CA CYS A 315 32.56 0.86 -15.56
C CYS A 315 33.00 2.31 -15.78
N LEU A 316 33.94 2.78 -14.95
CA LEU A 316 35.33 2.92 -15.39
C LEU A 316 36.23 3.14 -14.17
N ALA A 317 37.19 2.25 -14.02
CA ALA A 317 38.24 2.32 -13.04
C ALA A 317 39.11 3.58 -13.24
N ARG A 318 39.50 4.25 -12.14
CA ARG A 318 40.91 4.29 -11.70
C ARG A 318 41.06 4.94 -10.32
N PRO A 319 42.00 4.44 -9.50
CA PRO A 319 42.22 4.91 -8.13
C PRO A 319 43.24 6.05 -8.09
N ARG A 320 43.07 6.97 -7.13
CA ARG A 320 44.17 7.78 -6.56
C ARG A 320 44.00 7.82 -5.04
N SER A 321 44.76 6.96 -4.36
CA SER A 321 45.49 7.17 -3.10
C SER A 321 45.07 8.41 -2.25
N LEU A 322 44.86 8.35 -0.93
CA LEU A 322 45.66 7.69 0.10
C LEU A 322 44.84 7.56 1.41
N SER A 323 44.91 6.37 2.03
CA SER A 323 44.90 6.08 3.47
C SER A 323 43.89 6.79 4.40
N LEU A 324 42.83 6.05 4.77
CA LEU A 324 42.39 5.75 6.16
C LEU A 324 40.91 5.37 6.14
N PHE A 325 40.61 4.08 5.97
CA PHE A 325 39.42 3.35 6.45
C PHE A 325 39.54 1.92 5.88
N ARG A 326 40.52 1.20 6.42
CA ARG A 326 40.62 -0.25 6.27
C ARG A 326 39.80 -0.83 7.42
N ASP A 327 38.93 -1.79 7.08
CA ASP A 327 38.11 -2.62 7.98
C ASP A 327 36.71 -2.12 8.32
N TRP A 328 35.83 -2.07 7.32
CA TRP A 328 34.40 -2.39 7.48
C TRP A 328 33.87 -3.00 6.17
N GLN A 329 34.00 -4.32 6.03
CA GLN A 329 33.25 -5.10 5.04
C GLN A 329 32.01 -5.69 5.72
N PRO A 330 30.78 -5.47 5.22
CA PRO A 330 29.65 -6.34 5.54
C PRO A 330 29.84 -7.70 4.84
N CYS A 331 29.64 -8.79 5.58
CA CYS A 331 29.63 -10.15 5.03
C CYS A 331 28.61 -10.29 3.87
N PRO A 332 28.96 -11.01 2.79
CA PRO A 332 28.00 -11.38 1.76
C PRO A 332 27.00 -12.44 2.28
N PRO A 333 25.78 -12.50 1.73
CA PRO A 333 24.80 -13.53 2.07
C PRO A 333 25.26 -14.93 1.62
N THR A 334 25.13 -15.92 2.50
CA THR A 334 25.70 -17.28 2.38
C THR A 334 24.95 -18.26 1.47
N TRP A 335 24.23 -17.80 0.44
CA TRP A 335 23.48 -18.71 -0.46
C TRP A 335 23.97 -18.75 -1.92
N GLU A 336 25.07 -18.06 -2.27
CA GLU A 336 25.63 -18.05 -3.64
C GLU A 336 27.01 -18.73 -3.79
N THR A 337 27.33 -19.75 -2.98
CA THR A 337 28.48 -20.62 -3.29
C THR A 337 28.09 -22.09 -3.20
N GLY A 338 27.72 -22.66 -4.35
CA GLY A 338 27.36 -24.07 -4.47
C GLY A 338 27.33 -24.54 -5.93
N SER A 339 28.52 -24.74 -6.50
CA SER A 339 28.82 -25.71 -7.57
C SER A 339 28.41 -25.41 -9.02
N ALA A 340 29.35 -24.81 -9.76
CA ALA A 340 29.68 -25.25 -11.12
C ALA A 340 31.17 -25.60 -11.15
N ALA A 341 31.51 -26.91 -11.16
CA ALA A 341 32.70 -27.50 -11.79
C ALA A 341 32.90 -28.97 -11.34
N SER A 342 32.31 -29.91 -12.09
CA SER A 342 32.91 -31.18 -12.55
C SER A 342 31.91 -31.89 -13.46
#